data_AF-A0A9D5WLD3-F1
#
_entry.id   AF-A0A9D5WLD3-F1
#
_cell.length_a   1.000
_cell.length_b   1.000
_cell.length_c   1.000
_cell.angle_alpha   90.00
_cell.angle_beta   90.00
_cell.angle_gamma   90.00
#
_symmetry.space_group_name_H-M   'P 1'
#
loop_
_entity.id
_entity.type
_entity.pdbx_description
1 polymer ?
#
loop_
_entity_poly.entity_id
_entity_poly.type
_entity_poly.pdbx_seq_one_letter_code
_entity_poly.pdbx_strand_id
1 'polypeptide(L)'
;MNKNQWLRVGLLVLAVATVLPAVAQRRKKAAVRPEARAVVASPASHQPGRYLILGSVPEKHNGQWIYLYTKGSMKEKPADSTKIEGGKFTFDRSVAEDGFAGQLYLPMTYALPFIVEEGVIQVPMNGPHAKGAPLNDERAKLNKEIEDYADGFLGRYKAARKDTTLTPDERDAKCGAILNELYSGLEPRLLAVLDMHKDDGLGFYALTELMRGPSVDLAKAESYVSRAGKAVQQDRRVQEYLDSRRKLEATQPGAMFQDFKGLSDDQKEVRLSDYVGKGHYTLVDFWASWCGPCRAEMPHLKKALEAYGPKGLQVLGIAVWDKMEDHLKAVQELKLPWPQ
;
A
#
# COMPACT_ATOMS: atom_id res chain seq x y z
N MET A 1 -31.55 8.64 -4.86
CA MET A 1 -30.53 7.70 -5.39
C MET A 1 -29.43 8.51 -6.07
N ASN A 2 -28.42 8.97 -5.31
CA ASN A 2 -27.24 9.63 -5.89
C ASN A 2 -26.25 8.56 -6.36
N LYS A 3 -26.29 8.23 -7.65
CA LYS A 3 -25.19 7.57 -8.35
C LYS A 3 -24.07 8.61 -8.50
N ASN A 4 -22.81 8.21 -8.28
CA ASN A 4 -21.56 8.94 -8.59
C ASN A 4 -20.71 9.53 -7.43
N GLN A 5 -20.77 8.99 -6.20
CA GLN A 5 -19.75 9.33 -5.16
C GLN A 5 -18.63 8.28 -4.99
N TRP A 6 -18.77 7.07 -5.52
CA TRP A 6 -17.79 5.99 -5.34
C TRP A 6 -16.64 5.98 -6.37
N LEU A 7 -16.67 6.90 -7.35
CA LEU A 7 -15.76 6.86 -8.51
C LEU A 7 -14.74 8.02 -8.56
N ARG A 8 -14.67 8.87 -7.51
CA ARG A 8 -13.75 10.01 -7.45
C ARG A 8 -12.44 9.79 -6.68
N VAL A 9 -12.23 8.61 -6.09
CA VAL A 9 -10.92 8.20 -5.53
C VAL A 9 -9.99 7.62 -6.63
N GLY A 10 -10.35 7.83 -7.90
CA GLY A 10 -9.88 7.08 -9.06
C GLY A 10 -8.60 7.58 -9.71
N LEU A 11 -7.80 8.42 -9.05
CA LEU A 11 -6.38 8.59 -9.38
C LEU A 11 -5.46 8.03 -8.28
N LEU A 12 -5.95 7.95 -7.04
CA LEU A 12 -5.19 7.55 -5.85
C LEU A 12 -5.29 6.05 -5.51
N VAL A 13 -6.04 5.26 -6.28
CA VAL A 13 -6.19 3.80 -6.10
C VAL A 13 -5.82 2.99 -7.37
N LEU A 14 -5.40 3.65 -8.46
CA LEU A 14 -5.04 2.97 -9.71
C LEU A 14 -3.57 2.52 -9.76
N ALA A 15 -3.13 1.89 -8.67
CA ALA A 15 -1.92 1.08 -8.61
C ALA A 15 -2.04 0.10 -7.44
N VAL A 16 -2.97 -0.86 -7.53
CA VAL A 16 -2.86 -2.26 -7.06
C VAL A 16 -4.15 -2.94 -7.50
N ALA A 17 -4.11 -3.59 -8.66
CA ALA A 17 -5.04 -4.67 -8.99
C ALA A 17 -4.23 -5.89 -9.44
N THR A 18 -3.26 -6.31 -8.64
CA THR A 18 -2.85 -7.71 -8.60
C THR A 18 -3.81 -8.42 -7.65
N VAL A 19 -4.64 -9.26 -8.24
CA VAL A 19 -5.62 -10.14 -7.60
C VAL A 19 -4.97 -10.87 -6.42
N LEU A 20 -5.50 -10.68 -5.21
CA LEU A 20 -5.34 -11.65 -4.12
C LEU A 20 -6.72 -12.25 -3.83
N PRO A 21 -6.87 -13.58 -3.86
CA PRO A 21 -8.12 -14.22 -3.50
C PRO A 21 -8.38 -14.04 -2.00
N ALA A 22 -9.65 -13.83 -1.66
CA ALA A 22 -10.13 -13.71 -0.29
C ALA A 22 -9.79 -14.97 0.52
N VAL A 23 -8.82 -14.86 1.44
CA VAL A 23 -8.62 -15.86 2.49
C VAL A 23 -9.59 -15.53 3.62
N ALA A 24 -10.59 -16.39 3.79
CA ALA A 24 -11.54 -16.32 4.89
C ALA A 24 -10.82 -16.53 6.24
N GLN A 25 -10.62 -15.46 7.02
CA GLN A 25 -10.12 -15.57 8.38
C GLN A 25 -11.23 -16.06 9.32
N ARG A 26 -11.01 -17.23 9.94
CA ARG A 26 -11.82 -17.75 11.06
C ARG A 26 -11.83 -16.76 12.23
N ARG A 27 -13.04 -16.44 12.70
CA ARG A 27 -13.29 -15.62 13.90
C ARG A 27 -12.70 -16.28 15.15
N LYS A 28 -11.70 -15.64 15.79
CA LYS A 28 -11.44 -15.83 17.22
C LYS A 28 -12.18 -14.75 18.00
N LYS A 29 -12.87 -15.15 19.07
CA LYS A 29 -13.64 -14.25 19.96
C LYS A 29 -12.73 -13.17 20.53
N ALA A 30 -13.07 -11.90 20.31
CA ALA A 30 -12.39 -10.77 20.91
C ALA A 30 -12.79 -10.63 22.38
N ALA A 31 -11.80 -10.45 23.26
CA ALA A 31 -12.01 -10.10 24.65
C ALA A 31 -12.56 -8.67 24.78
N VAL A 32 -13.46 -8.47 25.74
CA VAL A 32 -14.10 -7.18 26.06
C VAL A 32 -13.03 -6.16 26.45
N ARG A 33 -12.96 -5.03 25.74
CA ARG A 33 -12.13 -3.87 26.10
C ARG A 33 -12.97 -2.86 26.89
N PRO A 34 -12.39 -2.13 27.85
CA PRO A 34 -13.13 -1.14 28.62
C PRO A 34 -13.53 0.04 27.72
N GLU A 35 -14.75 0.53 27.92
CA GLU A 35 -15.31 1.69 27.22
C GLU A 35 -14.52 2.96 27.57
N ALA A 36 -13.91 3.58 26.55
CA ALA A 36 -13.37 4.94 26.69
C ALA A 36 -14.55 5.93 26.65
N ARG A 37 -14.74 6.69 27.73
CA ARG A 37 -15.70 7.79 27.79
C ARG A 37 -15.24 8.91 26.85
N ALA A 38 -16.04 9.22 25.84
CA ALA A 38 -15.84 10.37 24.98
C ALA A 38 -16.23 11.66 25.73
N VAL A 39 -15.27 12.56 25.93
CA VAL A 39 -15.55 13.95 26.31
C VAL A 39 -15.81 14.71 25.01
N VAL A 40 -17.01 15.27 24.86
CA VAL A 40 -17.33 16.19 23.77
C VAL A 40 -16.54 17.48 24.01
N ALA A 41 -15.36 17.60 23.39
CA ALA A 41 -14.58 18.82 23.45
C ALA A 41 -15.31 19.93 22.69
N SER A 42 -15.72 20.97 23.41
CA SER A 42 -16.10 22.26 22.84
C SER A 42 -14.84 22.89 22.20
N PRO A 43 -14.93 23.65 21.09
CA PRO A 43 -13.78 24.19 20.34
C PRO A 43 -12.84 25.15 21.12
N ALA A 44 -13.02 25.33 22.43
CA ALA A 44 -12.25 26.24 23.27
C ALA A 44 -10.99 25.63 23.91
N SER A 45 -10.69 24.34 23.74
CA SER A 45 -9.59 23.66 24.46
C SER A 45 -8.43 23.17 23.59
N HIS A 46 -8.06 23.91 22.54
CA HIS A 46 -6.89 23.55 21.74
C HIS A 46 -5.59 23.96 22.45
N GLN A 47 -4.75 22.98 22.81
CA GLN A 47 -3.40 23.26 23.33
C GLN A 47 -2.39 23.29 22.18
N PRO A 48 -1.32 24.13 22.24
CA PRO A 48 -0.25 24.15 21.23
C PRO A 48 0.35 22.74 21.01
N GLY A 49 0.67 22.39 19.76
CA GLY A 49 1.21 21.07 19.42
C GLY A 49 0.19 19.94 19.23
N ARG A 50 -1.12 20.25 19.28
CA ARG A 50 -2.20 19.27 19.13
C ARG A 50 -3.02 19.52 17.86
N TYR A 51 -3.86 18.58 17.49
CA TYR A 51 -4.85 18.72 16.42
C TYR A 51 -6.19 18.14 16.85
N LEU A 52 -7.28 18.81 16.46
CA LEU A 52 -8.65 18.41 16.74
C LEU A 52 -9.35 18.02 15.44
N ILE A 53 -9.71 16.76 15.29
CA ILE A 53 -10.57 16.31 14.19
C ILE A 53 -12.03 16.56 14.55
N LEU A 54 -12.73 17.29 13.69
CA LEU A 54 -14.19 17.40 13.70
C LEU A 54 -14.76 16.63 12.52
N GLY A 55 -15.21 15.42 12.81
CA GLY A 55 -15.66 14.46 11.83
C GLY A 55 -17.18 14.45 11.64
N SER A 56 -17.62 14.26 10.40
CA SER A 56 -19.03 13.98 10.10
C SER A 56 -19.16 12.83 9.09
N VAL A 57 -20.21 12.03 9.25
CA VAL A 57 -20.51 10.90 8.38
C VAL A 57 -21.98 10.93 7.94
N PRO A 58 -22.35 10.28 6.83
CA PRO A 58 -23.76 10.02 6.52
C PRO A 58 -24.45 9.22 7.64
N GLU A 59 -25.71 9.54 7.95
CA GLU A 59 -26.47 8.97 9.08
C GLU A 59 -26.49 7.43 9.13
N LYS A 60 -26.43 6.76 7.98
CA LYS A 60 -26.33 5.29 7.89
C LYS A 60 -25.11 4.69 8.60
N HIS A 61 -24.10 5.50 8.92
CA HIS A 61 -22.90 5.10 9.65
C HIS A 61 -22.95 5.46 11.14
N ASN A 62 -24.03 6.10 11.61
CA ASN A 62 -24.22 6.40 13.02
C ASN A 62 -24.21 5.10 13.86
N GLY A 63 -23.56 5.15 15.02
CA GLY A 63 -23.35 3.99 15.89
C GLY A 63 -22.22 3.03 15.47
N GLN A 64 -21.62 3.20 14.28
CA GLN A 64 -20.42 2.46 13.88
C GLN A 64 -19.16 3.03 14.53
N TRP A 65 -18.07 2.26 14.48
CA TRP A 65 -16.75 2.73 14.90
C TRP A 65 -16.00 3.34 13.72
N ILE A 66 -15.25 4.41 13.99
CA ILE A 66 -14.27 4.99 13.08
C ILE A 66 -12.87 4.81 13.66
N TYR A 67 -11.91 4.51 12.79
CA TYR A 67 -10.55 4.18 13.18
C TYR A 67 -9.56 5.16 12.55
N LEU A 68 -8.64 5.65 13.36
CA LEU A 68 -7.59 6.57 12.95
C LEU A 68 -6.24 5.83 12.85
N TYR A 69 -5.55 6.03 11.74
CA TYR A 69 -4.20 5.51 11.49
C TYR A 69 -3.28 6.67 11.13
N THR A 70 -2.15 6.79 11.81
CA THR A 70 -1.17 7.88 11.60
C THR A 70 0.20 7.35 11.22
N LYS A 71 0.52 6.15 11.67
CA LYS A 71 1.84 5.55 11.49
C LYS A 71 1.91 4.41 10.51
N GLY A 72 0.91 4.08 9.69
CA GLY A 72 0.99 2.89 8.84
C GLY A 72 -0.28 2.52 8.09
N SER A 73 -0.36 1.26 7.66
CA SER A 73 -1.51 0.71 6.92
C SER A 73 -2.57 0.10 7.86
N MET A 74 -3.75 -0.25 7.32
CA MET A 74 -4.79 -1.01 8.05
C MET A 74 -4.34 -2.37 8.60
N LYS A 75 -3.14 -2.86 8.24
CA LYS A 75 -2.57 -4.09 8.81
C LYS A 75 -2.04 -3.87 10.23
N GLU A 76 -1.82 -2.62 10.62
CA GLU A 76 -1.31 -2.26 11.94
C GLU A 76 -2.47 -1.95 12.90
N LYS A 77 -2.16 -1.79 14.19
CA LYS A 77 -3.15 -1.36 15.17
C LYS A 77 -3.50 0.11 14.90
N PRO A 78 -4.80 0.51 14.92
CA PRO A 78 -5.16 1.91 14.81
C PRO A 78 -4.53 2.73 15.95
N ALA A 79 -4.13 3.96 15.63
CA ALA A 79 -3.64 4.93 16.60
C ALA A 79 -4.74 5.35 17.59
N ASP A 80 -5.99 5.38 17.10
CA ASP A 80 -7.17 5.68 17.91
C ASP A 80 -8.45 5.13 17.27
N SER A 81 -9.53 5.07 18.04
CA SER A 81 -10.86 4.77 17.53
C SER A 81 -11.94 5.36 18.43
N THR A 82 -13.02 5.84 17.81
CA THR A 82 -14.21 6.29 18.55
C THR A 82 -15.48 5.79 17.89
N LYS A 83 -16.57 5.72 18.66
CA LYS A 83 -17.90 5.45 18.14
C LYS A 83 -18.49 6.74 17.56
N ILE A 84 -19.22 6.60 16.46
CA ILE A 84 -19.92 7.71 15.82
C ILE A 84 -21.25 7.91 16.55
N GLU A 85 -21.51 9.16 16.95
CA GLU A 85 -22.73 9.55 17.67
C GLU A 85 -23.39 10.75 16.98
N GLY A 86 -24.66 10.62 16.63
CA GLY A 86 -25.41 11.65 15.89
C GLY A 86 -24.76 12.01 14.56
N GLY A 87 -24.13 11.03 13.89
CA GLY A 87 -23.40 11.23 12.63
C GLY A 87 -22.09 12.01 12.77
N LYS A 88 -21.58 12.23 14.00
CA LYS A 88 -20.36 12.98 14.29
C LYS A 88 -19.35 12.14 15.07
N PHE A 89 -18.08 12.53 14.98
CA PHE A 89 -16.99 11.96 15.75
C PHE A 89 -15.89 13.01 15.99
N THR A 90 -15.05 12.79 16.98
CA THR A 90 -13.90 13.68 17.27
C THR A 90 -12.66 12.88 17.65
N PHE A 91 -11.49 13.46 17.38
CA PHE A 91 -10.20 12.99 17.89
C PHE A 91 -9.39 14.22 18.32
N ASP A 92 -8.78 14.17 19.49
CA ASP A 92 -7.89 15.22 19.99
C ASP A 92 -6.53 14.58 20.30
N ARG A 93 -5.50 14.91 19.51
CA ARG A 93 -4.23 14.17 19.50
C ARG A 93 -3.02 15.08 19.31
N SER A 94 -1.83 14.54 19.60
CA SER A 94 -0.56 15.25 19.49
C SER A 94 0.00 15.18 18.07
N VAL A 95 0.38 16.33 17.51
CA VAL A 95 1.06 16.40 16.21
C VAL A 95 2.41 15.67 16.26
N ALA A 96 3.17 15.87 17.33
CA ALA A 96 4.49 15.25 17.52
C ALA A 96 4.41 13.71 17.58
N GLU A 97 3.32 13.17 18.12
CA GLU A 97 3.13 11.72 18.17
C GLU A 97 2.75 11.13 16.81
N ASP A 98 1.95 11.85 16.00
CA ASP A 98 1.30 11.32 14.80
C ASP A 98 2.01 11.69 13.48
N GLY A 99 2.98 12.60 13.51
CA GLY A 99 3.83 12.92 12.36
C GLY A 99 3.12 13.74 11.29
N PHE A 100 3.33 13.41 10.02
CA PHE A 100 2.91 14.26 8.88
C PHE A 100 1.51 14.00 8.32
N ALA A 101 1.00 12.79 8.43
CA ALA A 101 -0.20 12.39 7.71
C ALA A 101 -0.97 11.30 8.44
N GLY A 102 -2.30 11.41 8.42
CA GLY A 102 -3.22 10.45 9.00
C GLY A 102 -4.29 10.01 8.01
N GLN A 103 -4.96 8.92 8.33
CA GLN A 103 -6.05 8.35 7.54
C GLN A 103 -7.16 7.83 8.45
N LEU A 104 -8.39 8.25 8.15
CA LEU A 104 -9.59 7.80 8.84
C LEU A 104 -10.28 6.72 8.04
N TYR A 105 -10.65 5.63 8.70
CA TYR A 105 -11.32 4.49 8.09
C TYR A 105 -12.68 4.26 8.71
N LEU A 106 -13.71 4.30 7.85
CA LEU A 106 -15.00 3.67 8.14
C LEU A 106 -14.93 2.21 7.70
N PRO A 107 -15.33 1.25 8.56
CA PRO A 107 -15.22 -0.17 8.27
C PRO A 107 -15.68 -0.51 6.85
N MET A 108 -14.76 -1.06 6.06
CA MET A 108 -14.96 -1.64 4.72
C MET A 108 -15.59 -0.74 3.65
N THR A 109 -15.68 0.58 3.85
CA THR A 109 -16.42 1.45 2.92
C THR A 109 -15.69 2.70 2.48
N TYR A 110 -14.90 3.35 3.34
CA TYR A 110 -14.31 4.63 2.99
C TYR A 110 -13.07 4.94 3.80
N ALA A 111 -12.07 5.54 3.14
CA ALA A 111 -10.86 6.02 3.77
C ALA A 111 -10.62 7.48 3.36
N LEU A 112 -10.41 8.37 4.34
CA LEU A 112 -10.14 9.78 4.09
C LEU A 112 -8.76 10.15 4.66
N PRO A 113 -7.77 10.43 3.80
CA PRO A 113 -6.45 10.87 4.24
C PRO A 113 -6.44 12.38 4.53
N PHE A 114 -5.68 12.81 5.52
CA PHE A 114 -5.53 14.20 5.94
C PHE A 114 -4.07 14.49 6.35
N ILE A 115 -3.69 15.77 6.33
CA ILE A 115 -2.40 16.21 6.86
C ILE A 115 -2.54 16.41 8.36
N VAL A 116 -1.62 15.86 9.14
CA VAL A 116 -1.56 16.12 10.58
C VAL A 116 -0.88 17.49 10.76
N GLU A 117 -1.62 18.45 11.30
CA GLU A 117 -1.15 19.81 11.56
C GLU A 117 -1.89 20.39 12.76
N GLU A 118 -1.30 21.40 13.40
CA GLU A 118 -1.97 22.07 14.52
C GLU A 118 -3.27 22.76 14.09
N GLY A 119 -4.26 22.75 14.99
CA GLY A 119 -5.55 23.38 14.77
C GLY A 119 -6.71 22.40 14.58
N VAL A 120 -7.76 22.90 13.93
CA VAL A 120 -9.04 22.19 13.77
C VAL A 120 -9.17 21.65 12.36
N ILE A 121 -9.15 20.33 12.23
CA ILE A 121 -9.26 19.62 10.95
C ILE A 121 -10.69 19.10 10.80
N GLN A 122 -11.43 19.66 9.84
CA GLN A 122 -12.74 19.18 9.48
C GLN A 122 -12.63 17.99 8.53
N VAL A 123 -13.22 16.86 8.91
CA VAL A 123 -13.19 15.64 8.10
C VAL A 123 -14.62 15.22 7.71
N PRO A 124 -15.13 15.74 6.58
CA PRO A 124 -16.42 15.31 6.06
C PRO A 124 -16.27 13.98 5.31
N MET A 125 -16.70 12.87 5.92
CA MET A 125 -16.64 11.51 5.34
C MET A 125 -17.70 11.27 4.25
N ASN A 126 -18.24 12.34 3.67
CA ASN A 126 -19.08 12.35 2.48
C ASN A 126 -18.47 13.19 1.33
N GLY A 127 -17.30 13.79 1.56
CA GLY A 127 -16.54 14.60 0.61
C GLY A 127 -15.11 14.07 0.48
N PRO A 128 -14.37 14.50 -0.56
CA PRO A 128 -13.10 13.87 -0.91
C PRO A 128 -11.91 14.33 -0.07
N HIS A 129 -12.01 15.45 0.65
CA HIS A 129 -10.87 16.10 1.30
C HIS A 129 -11.20 16.60 2.71
N ALA A 130 -10.21 16.50 3.60
CA ALA A 130 -10.18 17.24 4.85
C ALA A 130 -9.92 18.73 4.58
N LYS A 131 -10.36 19.61 5.49
CA LYS A 131 -10.30 21.06 5.35
C LYS A 131 -10.32 21.78 6.71
N GLY A 132 -10.24 23.10 6.71
CA GLY A 132 -10.39 23.95 7.89
C GLY A 132 -9.10 24.23 8.64
N ALA A 133 -8.02 23.52 8.32
CA ALA A 133 -6.66 23.82 8.75
C ALA A 133 -5.79 24.13 7.51
N PRO A 134 -4.78 25.01 7.61
CA PRO A 134 -4.09 25.59 6.44
C PRO A 134 -3.51 24.56 5.46
N LEU A 135 -2.73 23.60 5.93
CA LEU A 135 -2.10 22.59 5.05
C LEU A 135 -3.14 21.65 4.44
N ASN A 136 -4.20 21.31 5.18
CA ASN A 136 -5.31 20.53 4.63
C ASN A 136 -6.09 21.30 3.56
N ASP A 137 -6.30 22.61 3.73
CA ASP A 137 -6.93 23.46 2.72
C ASP A 137 -6.07 23.59 1.46
N GLU A 138 -4.76 23.73 1.61
CA GLU A 138 -3.81 23.73 0.49
C GLU A 138 -3.77 22.39 -0.22
N ARG A 139 -3.73 21.27 0.53
CA ARG A 139 -3.83 19.93 -0.05
C ARG A 139 -5.13 19.73 -0.81
N ALA A 140 -6.26 20.20 -0.29
CA ALA A 140 -7.55 20.08 -0.97
C ALA A 140 -7.54 20.83 -2.32
N LYS A 141 -6.89 22.01 -2.39
CA LYS A 141 -6.70 22.74 -3.64
C LYS A 141 -5.79 21.98 -4.60
N LEU A 142 -4.63 21.52 -4.13
CA LEU A 142 -3.68 20.74 -4.95
C LEU A 142 -4.33 19.46 -5.50
N ASN A 143 -5.09 18.74 -4.68
CA ASN A 143 -5.81 17.54 -5.12
C ASN A 143 -6.80 17.86 -6.22
N LYS A 144 -7.58 18.93 -6.07
CA LYS A 144 -8.52 19.36 -7.10
C LYS A 144 -7.79 19.65 -8.41
N GLU A 145 -6.66 20.35 -8.36
CA GLU A 145 -5.86 20.64 -9.56
C GLU A 145 -5.30 19.37 -10.22
N ILE A 146 -4.83 18.41 -9.42
CA ILE A 146 -4.36 17.10 -9.91
C ILE A 146 -5.53 16.32 -10.54
N GLU A 147 -6.69 16.30 -9.89
CA GLU A 147 -7.90 15.64 -10.41
C GLU A 147 -8.34 16.26 -11.74
N ASP A 148 -8.40 17.59 -11.82
CA ASP A 148 -8.78 18.32 -13.03
C ASP A 148 -7.77 18.06 -14.16
N TYR A 149 -6.46 18.02 -13.86
CA TYR A 149 -5.41 17.66 -14.83
C TYR A 149 -5.56 16.22 -15.32
N ALA A 150 -5.89 15.31 -14.42
CA ALA A 150 -5.87 13.88 -14.70
C ALA A 150 -7.15 13.32 -15.33
N ASP A 151 -8.26 14.06 -15.30
CA ASP A 151 -9.55 13.63 -15.84
C ASP A 151 -9.46 13.20 -17.32
N GLY A 152 -8.72 13.97 -18.13
CA GLY A 152 -8.48 13.65 -19.54
C GLY A 152 -7.68 12.35 -19.76
N PHE A 153 -6.75 12.04 -18.86
CA PHE A 153 -5.96 10.81 -18.89
C PHE A 153 -6.78 9.61 -18.46
N LEU A 154 -7.67 9.78 -17.48
CA LEU A 154 -8.52 8.70 -16.99
C LEU A 154 -9.49 8.19 -18.06
N GLY A 155 -10.01 9.10 -18.90
CA GLY A 155 -10.81 8.73 -20.07
C GLY A 155 -10.02 7.88 -21.07
N ARG A 156 -8.83 8.34 -21.46
CA ARG A 156 -7.91 7.63 -22.36
C ARG A 156 -7.52 6.26 -21.80
N TYR A 157 -7.18 6.20 -20.52
CA TYR A 157 -6.78 4.97 -19.84
C TYR A 157 -7.92 3.93 -19.83
N LYS A 158 -9.14 4.34 -19.47
CA LYS A 158 -10.31 3.45 -19.47
C LYS A 158 -10.65 2.92 -20.86
N ALA A 159 -10.52 3.77 -21.88
CA ALA A 159 -10.73 3.38 -23.28
C ALA A 159 -9.67 2.35 -23.70
N ALA A 160 -8.39 2.62 -23.46
CA ALA A 160 -7.30 1.69 -23.74
C ALA A 160 -7.52 0.34 -23.02
N ARG A 161 -7.89 0.35 -21.73
CA ARG A 161 -8.08 -0.88 -20.95
C ARG A 161 -9.24 -1.76 -21.45
N LYS A 162 -10.22 -1.18 -22.14
CA LYS A 162 -11.37 -1.88 -22.71
C LYS A 162 -11.21 -2.21 -24.20
N ASP A 163 -10.09 -1.81 -24.80
CA ASP A 163 -9.84 -2.01 -26.22
C ASP A 163 -9.56 -3.49 -26.50
N THR A 164 -10.57 -4.20 -27.00
CA THR A 164 -10.49 -5.63 -27.34
C THR A 164 -9.80 -5.88 -28.68
N THR A 165 -9.43 -4.82 -29.42
CA THR A 165 -8.66 -4.96 -30.66
C THR A 165 -7.17 -5.16 -30.40
N LEU A 166 -6.70 -4.82 -29.20
CA LEU A 166 -5.33 -4.99 -28.75
C LEU A 166 -5.12 -6.32 -28.02
N THR A 167 -3.95 -6.91 -28.23
CA THR A 167 -3.43 -7.99 -27.37
C THR A 167 -3.29 -7.50 -25.93
N PRO A 168 -3.24 -8.40 -24.93
CA PRO A 168 -3.00 -8.02 -23.54
C PRO A 168 -1.76 -7.13 -23.36
N ASP A 169 -0.65 -7.50 -24.00
CA ASP A 169 0.63 -6.77 -23.87
C ASP A 169 0.58 -5.38 -24.51
N GLU A 170 -0.01 -5.24 -25.70
CA GLU A 170 -0.20 -3.93 -26.35
C GLU A 170 -1.10 -3.02 -25.50
N ARG A 171 -2.13 -3.61 -24.88
CA ARG A 171 -3.06 -2.88 -24.01
C ARG A 171 -2.36 -2.39 -22.75
N ASP A 172 -1.55 -3.24 -22.13
CA ASP A 172 -0.78 -2.90 -20.94
C ASP A 172 0.28 -1.85 -21.26
N ALA A 173 0.98 -1.96 -22.41
CA ALA A 173 1.91 -0.94 -22.88
C ALA A 173 1.22 0.42 -23.12
N LYS A 174 0.04 0.43 -23.77
CA LYS A 174 -0.75 1.64 -24.01
C LYS A 174 -1.24 2.28 -22.70
N CYS A 175 -1.71 1.47 -21.76
CA CYS A 175 -2.09 1.92 -20.42
C CYS A 175 -0.88 2.51 -19.67
N GLY A 176 0.27 1.84 -19.72
CA GLY A 176 1.52 2.30 -19.11
C GLY A 176 1.99 3.64 -19.69
N ALA A 177 1.93 3.81 -21.01
CA ALA A 177 2.29 5.07 -21.66
C ALA A 177 1.42 6.25 -21.20
N ILE A 178 0.10 6.05 -21.08
CA ILE A 178 -0.84 7.08 -20.60
C ILE A 178 -0.52 7.47 -19.15
N LEU A 179 -0.22 6.49 -18.29
CA LEU A 179 0.15 6.77 -16.91
C LEU A 179 1.52 7.47 -16.83
N ASN A 180 2.51 7.05 -17.61
CA ASN A 180 3.80 7.74 -17.67
C ASN A 180 3.65 9.20 -18.08
N GLU A 181 2.83 9.49 -19.08
CA GLU A 181 2.54 10.86 -19.53
C GLU A 181 1.90 11.70 -18.42
N LEU A 182 0.88 11.13 -17.75
CA LEU A 182 0.19 11.75 -16.62
C LEU A 182 1.16 12.13 -15.49
N TYR A 183 1.94 11.16 -15.00
CA TYR A 183 2.83 11.38 -13.87
C TYR A 183 4.02 12.28 -14.22
N SER A 184 4.54 12.20 -15.45
CA SER A 184 5.60 13.12 -15.91
C SER A 184 5.12 14.57 -15.98
N GLY A 185 3.84 14.80 -16.33
CA GLY A 185 3.27 16.14 -16.33
C GLY A 185 2.94 16.69 -14.93
N LEU A 186 2.66 15.82 -13.96
CA LEU A 186 2.46 16.20 -12.56
C LEU A 186 3.78 16.48 -11.83
N GLU A 187 4.87 15.84 -12.25
CA GLU A 187 6.16 15.87 -11.57
C GLU A 187 6.67 17.30 -11.28
N PRO A 188 6.73 18.27 -12.23
CA PRO A 188 7.20 19.62 -11.94
C PRO A 188 6.38 20.34 -10.87
N ARG A 189 5.05 20.13 -10.86
CA ARG A 189 4.14 20.74 -9.87
C ARG A 189 4.39 20.17 -8.49
N LEU A 190 4.45 18.85 -8.36
CA LEU A 190 4.69 18.20 -7.08
C LEU A 190 6.09 18.51 -6.54
N LEU A 191 7.09 18.61 -7.42
CA LEU A 191 8.44 19.03 -7.08
C LEU A 191 8.49 20.47 -6.56
N ALA A 192 7.70 21.39 -7.12
CA ALA A 192 7.58 22.75 -6.62
C ALA A 192 6.94 22.79 -5.22
N VAL A 193 5.89 22.01 -4.99
CA VAL A 193 5.27 21.88 -3.66
C VAL A 193 6.29 21.34 -2.65
N LEU A 194 7.02 20.28 -3.01
CA LEU A 194 8.04 19.69 -2.14
C LEU A 194 9.15 20.69 -1.76
N ASP A 195 9.57 21.53 -2.71
CA ASP A 195 10.60 22.55 -2.45
C ASP A 195 10.14 23.66 -1.51
N MET A 196 8.84 24.01 -1.55
CA MET A 196 8.25 25.01 -0.67
C MET A 196 7.92 24.45 0.72
N HIS A 197 7.63 23.15 0.81
CA HIS A 197 7.09 22.49 2.00
C HIS A 197 8.02 21.40 2.58
N LYS A 198 9.32 21.65 2.60
CA LYS A 198 10.34 20.61 2.84
C LYS A 198 10.16 19.77 4.10
N ASP A 199 9.66 20.36 5.19
CA ASP A 199 9.61 19.76 6.52
C ASP A 199 8.18 19.64 7.09
N ASP A 200 7.14 19.73 6.26
CA ASP A 200 5.75 19.65 6.70
C ASP A 200 4.93 18.55 6.00
N GLY A 201 3.67 18.41 6.41
CA GLY A 201 2.78 17.38 5.89
C GLY A 201 2.40 17.53 4.43
N LEU A 202 2.46 18.75 3.86
CA LEU A 202 2.20 18.97 2.44
C LEU A 202 3.40 18.56 1.59
N GLY A 203 4.63 18.79 2.06
CA GLY A 203 5.82 18.24 1.41
C GLY A 203 5.90 16.73 1.51
N PHE A 204 5.58 16.16 2.67
CA PHE A 204 5.44 14.70 2.80
C PHE A 204 4.41 14.16 1.80
N TYR A 205 3.25 14.81 1.69
CA TYR A 205 2.22 14.44 0.69
C TYR A 205 2.78 14.49 -0.74
N ALA A 206 3.37 15.62 -1.14
CA ALA A 206 3.92 15.80 -2.49
C ALA A 206 5.01 14.76 -2.82
N LEU A 207 5.91 14.48 -1.86
CA LEU A 207 6.91 13.43 -2.00
C LEU A 207 6.26 12.05 -2.19
N THR A 208 5.24 11.72 -1.40
CA THR A 208 4.53 10.44 -1.57
C THR A 208 3.83 10.31 -2.92
N GLU A 209 3.27 11.40 -3.46
CA GLU A 209 2.68 11.37 -4.81
C GLU A 209 3.74 11.23 -5.90
N LEU A 210 4.90 11.91 -5.77
CA LEU A 210 6.04 11.75 -6.67
C LEU A 210 6.52 10.30 -6.71
N MET A 211 6.64 9.66 -5.54
CA MET A 211 7.08 8.26 -5.40
C MET A 211 6.09 7.23 -6.01
N ARG A 212 4.84 7.60 -6.27
CA ARG A 212 3.84 6.69 -6.86
C ARG A 212 3.91 6.59 -8.38
N GLY A 213 4.73 7.41 -9.03
CA GLY A 213 4.91 7.38 -10.47
C GLY A 213 5.34 5.99 -10.98
N PRO A 214 4.75 5.48 -12.08
CA PRO A 214 5.07 4.16 -12.62
C PRO A 214 6.52 4.02 -13.11
N SER A 215 7.18 5.12 -13.44
CA SER A 215 8.56 5.19 -13.95
C SER A 215 9.59 5.60 -12.89
N VAL A 216 9.25 5.54 -11.60
CA VAL A 216 10.17 5.90 -10.51
C VAL A 216 11.03 4.69 -10.12
N ASP A 217 12.29 4.73 -10.53
CA ASP A 217 13.35 3.83 -10.07
C ASP A 217 13.97 4.31 -8.74
N LEU A 218 14.96 3.58 -8.24
CA LEU A 218 15.63 3.93 -6.98
C LEU A 218 16.33 5.29 -7.07
N ALA A 219 17.10 5.54 -8.12
CA ALA A 219 17.87 6.77 -8.28
C ALA A 219 16.94 8.00 -8.31
N LYS A 220 15.83 7.92 -9.05
CA LYS A 220 14.83 8.98 -9.11
C LYS A 220 14.11 9.17 -7.79
N ALA A 221 13.78 8.08 -7.09
CA ALA A 221 13.22 8.15 -5.74
C ALA A 221 14.17 8.84 -4.75
N GLU A 222 15.45 8.47 -4.73
CA GLU A 222 16.46 9.08 -3.85
C GLU A 222 16.66 10.56 -4.19
N SER A 223 16.62 10.93 -5.48
CA SER A 223 16.63 12.32 -5.92
C SER A 223 15.44 13.11 -5.35
N TYR A 224 14.22 12.58 -5.42
CA TYR A 224 13.06 13.23 -4.81
C TYR A 224 13.20 13.37 -3.30
N VAL A 225 13.59 12.29 -2.60
CA VAL A 225 13.75 12.30 -1.14
C VAL A 225 14.80 13.32 -0.72
N SER A 226 15.90 13.47 -1.47
CA SER A 226 16.98 14.42 -1.16
C SER A 226 16.53 15.89 -1.14
N ARG A 227 15.42 16.22 -1.82
CA ARG A 227 14.84 17.58 -1.86
C ARG A 227 14.02 17.90 -0.62
N ALA A 228 13.47 16.87 0.04
CA ALA A 228 12.72 17.00 1.27
C ALA A 228 13.65 17.40 2.42
N GLY A 229 13.09 17.97 3.49
CA GLY A 229 13.83 18.25 4.71
C GLY A 229 14.00 17.00 5.58
N LYS A 230 14.88 17.08 6.58
CA LYS A 230 15.38 15.89 7.31
C LYS A 230 14.27 15.08 7.97
N ALA A 231 13.25 15.75 8.51
CA ALA A 231 12.17 15.07 9.20
C ALA A 231 11.31 14.22 8.24
N VAL A 232 11.02 14.75 7.04
CA VAL A 232 10.31 14.02 5.98
C VAL A 232 11.17 12.88 5.42
N GLN A 233 12.47 13.12 5.21
CA GLN A 233 13.40 12.07 4.76
C GLN A 233 13.42 10.88 5.73
N GLN A 234 13.44 11.15 7.04
CA GLN A 234 13.53 10.12 8.08
C GLN A 234 12.18 9.45 8.41
N ASP A 235 11.07 9.89 7.80
CA ASP A 235 9.77 9.26 8.01
C ASP A 235 9.83 7.77 7.61
N ARG A 236 9.31 6.90 8.48
CA ARG A 236 9.32 5.45 8.31
C ARG A 236 8.78 5.03 6.93
N ARG A 237 7.72 5.69 6.45
CA ARG A 237 7.06 5.33 5.18
C ARG A 237 7.95 5.65 3.98
N VAL A 238 8.75 6.72 4.07
CA VAL A 238 9.73 7.10 3.04
C VAL A 238 10.88 6.08 3.03
N GLN A 239 11.41 5.74 4.20
CA GLN A 239 12.49 4.75 4.31
C GLN A 239 12.05 3.36 3.82
N GLU A 240 10.85 2.91 4.19
CA GLU A 240 10.30 1.64 3.72
C GLU A 240 10.08 1.61 2.21
N TYR A 241 9.68 2.73 1.62
CA TYR A 241 9.57 2.86 0.17
C TYR A 241 10.95 2.73 -0.49
N LEU A 242 11.96 3.45 -0.01
CA LEU A 242 13.33 3.37 -0.55
C LEU A 242 13.90 1.96 -0.40
N ASP A 243 13.70 1.31 0.74
CA ASP A 243 14.13 -0.06 0.96
C ASP A 243 13.42 -1.05 0.03
N SER A 244 12.13 -0.83 -0.25
CA SER A 244 11.41 -1.61 -1.25
C SER A 244 11.98 -1.42 -2.66
N ARG A 245 12.43 -0.20 -3.00
CA ARG A 245 13.06 0.09 -4.30
C ARG A 245 14.45 -0.54 -4.42
N ARG A 246 15.27 -0.46 -3.36
CA ARG A 246 16.56 -1.15 -3.28
C ARG A 246 16.41 -2.65 -3.47
N LYS A 247 15.41 -3.26 -2.80
CA LYS A 247 15.12 -4.69 -2.95
C LYS A 247 14.70 -5.03 -4.39
N LEU A 248 13.82 -4.23 -4.98
CA LEU A 248 13.37 -4.45 -6.36
C LEU A 248 14.55 -4.40 -7.34
N GLU A 249 15.39 -3.37 -7.25
CA GLU A 249 16.60 -3.21 -8.08
C GLU A 249 17.60 -4.36 -7.87
N ALA A 250 17.81 -4.78 -6.62
CA ALA A 250 18.69 -5.90 -6.28
C ALA A 250 18.17 -7.27 -6.78
N THR A 251 16.90 -7.36 -7.19
CA THR A 251 16.25 -8.59 -7.68
C THR A 251 15.75 -8.49 -9.13
N GLN A 252 16.13 -7.43 -9.85
CA GLN A 252 15.67 -7.22 -11.23
C GLN A 252 16.30 -8.22 -12.21
N PRO A 253 15.69 -8.45 -13.39
CA PRO A 253 16.29 -9.29 -14.43
C PRO A 253 17.71 -8.84 -14.77
N GLY A 254 18.65 -9.81 -14.80
CA GLY A 254 20.07 -9.56 -15.02
C GLY A 254 20.89 -9.25 -13.75
N ALA A 255 20.25 -8.95 -12.62
CA ALA A 255 20.94 -8.88 -11.34
C ALA A 255 21.27 -10.29 -10.80
N MET A 256 22.32 -10.37 -9.99
CA MET A 256 22.62 -11.58 -9.23
C MET A 256 21.55 -11.80 -8.15
N PHE A 257 21.20 -13.07 -7.92
CA PHE A 257 20.26 -13.44 -6.87
C PHE A 257 20.72 -12.94 -5.49
N GLN A 258 19.75 -12.63 -4.63
CA GLN A 258 20.03 -12.29 -3.23
C GLN A 258 20.05 -13.57 -2.40
N ASP A 259 21.21 -13.89 -1.84
CA ASP A 259 21.40 -15.12 -1.07
C ASP A 259 20.79 -15.01 0.33
N PHE A 260 20.18 -16.09 0.80
CA PHE A 260 19.61 -16.19 2.14
C PHE A 260 19.71 -17.60 2.66
N LYS A 261 19.58 -17.73 3.98
CA LYS A 261 19.60 -19.01 4.69
C LYS A 261 18.18 -19.51 4.92
N GLY A 262 18.04 -20.83 4.92
CA GLY A 262 16.82 -21.54 5.28
C GLY A 262 17.14 -22.84 5.99
N LEU A 263 16.09 -23.58 6.35
CA LEU A 263 16.20 -24.94 6.82
C LEU A 263 15.61 -25.84 5.74
N SER A 264 16.37 -26.87 5.35
CA SER A 264 15.85 -27.94 4.49
C SER A 264 14.90 -28.85 5.26
N ASP A 265 14.23 -29.77 4.56
CA ASP A 265 13.29 -30.73 5.15
C ASP A 265 13.89 -31.61 6.27
N ASP A 266 15.21 -31.81 6.27
CA ASP A 266 15.94 -32.53 7.34
C ASP A 266 16.46 -31.63 8.47
N GLN A 267 15.99 -30.37 8.49
CA GLN A 267 16.36 -29.31 9.44
C GLN A 267 17.83 -28.91 9.42
N LYS A 268 18.55 -29.17 8.33
CA LYS A 268 19.88 -28.59 8.13
C LYS A 268 19.79 -27.17 7.59
N GLU A 269 20.65 -26.30 8.11
CA GLU A 269 20.86 -24.97 7.54
C GLU A 269 21.43 -25.12 6.12
N VAL A 270 20.74 -24.50 5.17
CA VAL A 270 21.13 -24.44 3.75
C VAL A 270 21.00 -23.00 3.25
N ARG A 271 21.61 -22.69 2.12
CA ARG A 271 21.53 -21.39 1.44
C ARG A 271 20.92 -21.51 0.06
N LEU A 272 20.33 -20.42 -0.44
CA LEU A 272 19.85 -20.37 -1.83
C LEU A 272 21.01 -20.66 -2.80
N SER A 273 22.20 -20.12 -2.53
CA SER A 273 23.43 -20.35 -3.31
C SER A 273 23.88 -21.82 -3.40
N ASP A 274 23.34 -22.71 -2.56
CA ASP A 274 23.63 -24.14 -2.65
C ASP A 274 22.93 -24.76 -3.87
N TYR A 275 21.81 -24.17 -4.31
CA TYR A 275 20.94 -24.68 -5.38
C TYR A 275 20.98 -23.83 -6.67
N VAL A 276 21.23 -22.52 -6.57
CA VAL A 276 21.23 -21.61 -7.73
C VAL A 276 22.64 -21.24 -8.17
N GLY A 277 22.79 -20.78 -9.43
CA GLY A 277 24.09 -20.34 -9.96
C GLY A 277 25.07 -21.47 -10.28
N LYS A 278 24.60 -22.72 -10.37
CA LYS A 278 25.41 -23.92 -10.61
C LYS A 278 25.41 -24.40 -12.07
N GLY A 279 25.16 -23.49 -13.02
CA GLY A 279 25.10 -23.82 -14.46
C GLY A 279 23.78 -24.44 -14.93
N HIS A 280 22.73 -24.35 -14.11
CA HIS A 280 21.37 -24.79 -14.44
C HIS A 280 20.39 -23.62 -14.28
N TYR A 281 19.24 -23.74 -14.94
CA TYR A 281 18.12 -22.82 -14.72
C TYR A 281 17.35 -23.29 -13.50
N THR A 282 17.24 -22.47 -12.47
CA THR A 282 16.48 -22.83 -11.27
C THR A 282 15.24 -21.94 -11.16
N LEU A 283 14.06 -22.57 -11.15
CA LEU A 283 12.80 -21.93 -10.80
C LEU A 283 12.63 -22.03 -9.28
N VAL A 284 12.59 -20.88 -8.61
CA VAL A 284 12.37 -20.79 -7.17
C VAL A 284 10.90 -20.51 -6.90
N ASP A 285 10.22 -21.42 -6.22
CA ASP A 285 8.80 -21.34 -5.90
C ASP A 285 8.59 -21.02 -4.42
N PHE A 286 8.23 -19.77 -4.12
CA PHE A 286 7.88 -19.34 -2.77
C PHE A 286 6.43 -19.68 -2.47
N TRP A 287 6.18 -20.62 -1.54
CA TRP A 287 4.86 -21.17 -1.28
C TRP A 287 4.60 -21.40 0.22
N ALA A 288 3.39 -21.85 0.56
CA ALA A 288 3.04 -22.30 1.91
C ALA A 288 1.97 -23.40 1.85
N SER A 289 1.97 -24.31 2.82
CA SER A 289 1.03 -25.43 2.99
C SER A 289 -0.44 -25.00 2.99
N TRP A 290 -0.71 -23.80 3.48
CA TRP A 290 -2.03 -23.19 3.55
C TRP A 290 -2.41 -22.35 2.32
N CYS A 291 -1.46 -22.10 1.41
CA CYS A 291 -1.69 -21.29 0.20
C CYS A 291 -2.39 -22.13 -0.89
N GLY A 292 -3.72 -22.06 -0.94
CA GLY A 292 -4.53 -22.74 -1.97
C GLY A 292 -4.08 -22.49 -3.42
N PRO A 293 -3.89 -21.22 -3.85
CA PRO A 293 -3.40 -20.93 -5.20
C PRO A 293 -2.01 -21.53 -5.48
N CYS A 294 -1.06 -21.43 -4.53
CA CYS A 294 0.27 -22.00 -4.70
C CYS A 294 0.20 -23.51 -4.93
N ARG A 295 -0.64 -24.22 -4.16
CA ARG A 295 -0.86 -25.68 -4.33
C ARG A 295 -1.50 -26.02 -5.69
N ALA A 296 -2.35 -25.15 -6.22
CA ALA A 296 -2.99 -25.35 -7.51
C ALA A 296 -1.98 -25.20 -8.69
N GLU A 297 -0.89 -24.46 -8.50
CA GLU A 297 0.19 -24.32 -9.49
C GLU A 297 1.15 -25.52 -9.53
N MET A 298 1.25 -26.31 -8.45
CA MET A 298 2.20 -27.44 -8.35
C MET A 298 2.08 -28.48 -9.47
N PRO A 299 0.88 -28.89 -9.94
CA PRO A 299 0.76 -29.76 -11.11
C PRO A 299 1.34 -29.17 -12.39
N HIS A 300 1.29 -27.84 -12.55
CA HIS A 300 1.88 -27.15 -13.69
C HIS A 300 3.41 -27.10 -13.59
N LEU A 301 3.95 -26.85 -12.40
CA LEU A 301 5.40 -26.93 -12.15
C LEU A 301 5.95 -28.33 -12.40
N LYS A 302 5.23 -29.38 -12.01
CA LYS A 302 5.61 -30.78 -12.33
C LYS A 302 5.68 -31.03 -13.83
N LYS A 303 4.68 -30.57 -14.60
CA LYS A 303 4.69 -30.70 -16.07
C LYS A 303 5.84 -29.92 -16.70
N ALA A 304 6.15 -28.73 -16.18
CA ALA A 304 7.30 -27.95 -16.63
C ALA A 304 8.62 -28.67 -16.33
N LEU A 305 8.78 -29.20 -15.12
CA LEU A 305 9.97 -29.97 -14.75
C LEU A 305 10.12 -31.25 -15.58
N GLU A 306 9.02 -31.95 -15.91
CA GLU A 306 9.06 -33.11 -16.80
C GLU A 306 9.53 -32.73 -18.21
N ALA A 307 9.01 -31.63 -18.77
CA ALA A 307 9.34 -31.19 -20.13
C ALA A 307 10.72 -30.55 -20.28
N TYR A 308 11.19 -29.84 -19.25
CA TYR A 308 12.40 -29.00 -19.31
C TYR A 308 13.50 -29.45 -18.36
N GLY A 309 13.24 -30.37 -17.43
CA GLY A 309 14.26 -30.96 -16.54
C GLY A 309 15.44 -31.56 -17.31
N PRO A 310 15.21 -32.39 -18.34
CA PRO A 310 16.29 -32.90 -19.21
C PRO A 310 17.07 -31.80 -19.95
N LYS A 311 16.52 -30.58 -20.03
CA LYS A 311 17.14 -29.40 -20.66
C LYS A 311 17.82 -28.48 -19.64
N GLY A 312 17.96 -28.93 -18.39
CA GLY A 312 18.66 -28.20 -17.33
C GLY A 312 17.77 -27.31 -16.45
N LEU A 313 16.44 -27.48 -16.48
CA LEU A 313 15.55 -26.86 -15.50
C LEU A 313 15.59 -27.62 -14.16
N GLN A 314 15.69 -26.88 -13.07
CA GLN A 314 15.51 -27.35 -11.70
C GLN A 314 14.40 -26.54 -11.04
N VAL A 315 13.76 -27.13 -10.03
CA VAL A 315 12.80 -26.43 -9.17
C VAL A 315 13.33 -26.48 -7.74
N LEU A 316 13.18 -25.38 -7.01
CA LEU A 316 13.42 -25.30 -5.56
C LEU A 316 12.17 -24.70 -4.94
N GLY A 317 11.54 -25.42 -4.02
CA GLY A 317 10.46 -24.87 -3.21
C GLY A 317 11.03 -24.10 -2.01
N ILE A 318 10.36 -23.05 -1.57
CA ILE A 318 10.73 -22.30 -0.37
C ILE A 318 9.47 -22.00 0.42
N ALA A 319 9.32 -22.66 1.57
CA ALA A 319 8.20 -22.44 2.46
C ALA A 319 8.31 -21.07 3.16
N VAL A 320 7.33 -20.19 2.96
CA VAL A 320 7.27 -18.86 3.58
C VAL A 320 6.06 -18.76 4.51
N TRP A 321 6.31 -18.27 5.74
CA TRP A 321 5.27 -18.11 6.77
C TRP A 321 4.51 -19.41 7.06
N ASP A 322 5.25 -20.50 7.19
CA ASP A 322 4.72 -21.83 7.43
C ASP A 322 5.37 -22.51 8.62
N LYS A 323 4.74 -23.57 9.12
CA LYS A 323 5.33 -24.45 10.13
C LYS A 323 5.95 -25.65 9.45
N MET A 324 7.11 -26.09 9.96
CA MET A 324 7.84 -27.23 9.40
C MET A 324 6.96 -28.48 9.29
N GLU A 325 6.14 -28.77 10.30
CA GLU A 325 5.29 -29.96 10.30
C GLU A 325 4.18 -29.91 9.24
N ASP A 326 3.56 -28.73 9.06
CA ASP A 326 2.49 -28.52 8.08
C ASP A 326 3.06 -28.53 6.65
N HIS A 327 4.25 -27.93 6.47
CA HIS A 327 5.04 -27.96 5.24
C HIS A 327 5.37 -29.39 4.83
N LEU A 328 6.04 -30.18 5.69
CA LEU A 328 6.44 -31.55 5.39
C LEU A 328 5.24 -32.44 5.02
N LYS A 329 4.12 -32.27 5.74
CA LYS A 329 2.87 -32.95 5.42
C LYS A 329 2.36 -32.57 4.03
N ALA A 330 2.35 -31.28 3.70
CA ALA A 330 1.91 -30.80 2.40
C ALA A 330 2.83 -31.27 1.26
N VAL A 331 4.15 -31.30 1.46
CA VAL A 331 5.13 -31.84 0.50
C VAL A 331 4.82 -33.30 0.16
N GLN A 332 4.52 -34.12 1.18
CA GLN A 332 4.15 -35.52 1.01
C GLN A 332 2.80 -35.68 0.30
N GLU A 333 1.77 -34.96 0.74
CA GLU A 333 0.42 -34.98 0.12
C GLU A 333 0.46 -34.58 -1.35
N LEU A 334 1.21 -33.52 -1.66
CA LEU A 334 1.36 -32.99 -3.00
C LEU A 334 2.38 -33.80 -3.81
N LYS A 335 3.12 -34.72 -3.21
CA LYS A 335 4.19 -35.51 -3.84
C LYS A 335 5.16 -34.61 -4.61
N LEU A 336 5.70 -33.58 -3.95
CA LEU A 336 6.64 -32.66 -4.60
C LEU A 336 7.99 -33.38 -4.77
N PRO A 337 8.52 -33.50 -6.00
CA PRO A 337 9.74 -34.26 -6.25
C PRO A 337 11.04 -33.43 -6.10
N TRP A 338 10.94 -32.15 -5.77
CA TRP A 338 12.07 -31.22 -5.68
C TRP A 338 12.36 -30.80 -4.23
N PRO A 339 13.60 -30.38 -3.93
CA PRO A 339 13.99 -29.88 -2.61
C PRO A 339 13.15 -28.69 -2.14
N GLN A 340 13.02 -28.55 -0.83
CA GLN A 340 12.32 -27.47 -0.14
C GLN A 340 13.23 -26.77 0.88
#